data_AF-A0A951F061-F1
#
_entry.id   AF-A0A951F061-F1
#
_cell.length_a   1.000
_cell.length_b   1.000
_cell.length_c   1.000
_cell.angle_alpha   90.00
_cell.angle_beta   90.00
_cell.angle_gamma   90.00
#
_symmetry.space_group_name_H-M   'P 1'
#
loop_
_entity.id
_entity.type
_entity.pdbx_description
1 polymer ?
#
loop_
_entity_poly.entity_id
_entity_poly.type
_entity_poly.pdbx_seq_one_letter_code
_entity_poly.pdbx_strand_id
1 'polypeptide(L)'
;MNGISLPATVGFSYASFLMGLPDNGFDAVPAVTHMGAHSISGFAQDSWKVTRKLTLDYGLRYDFSTYLRDGHGYYGIFSPSTPNPNAGGRPGAIIFEGYGGGRCNCAFAHNYPFAFGPRLGLAYQITSKTVLRVGSGVSYFKTDDNNLGYSAGSEYIYQTASYGYPAFHMASGVPYKISFPNFDPGQYLFPGVLGSAPQEQDQNAGRPARQIQWSVGIQRQIASNLLAEATYVGNRGAWWNAGGMVCPNCVTPQILADYGLTLNSAADRMLLALPVSSALATQAGFGLPYPGFPASATVAQSLRPFPQYGNISNWHWVPDGDTWYESLQAKLTKRLSHGLEFGSSFTWAKQLTLGVEDDFGRNDGVILNDVFNRRNNKDLSVFDQPFQFVFSGGYTTPRLSTGGGFSGKALSWLTRDWQIGALLRYTSGLPIASPTSTNSLATYYFQSTLFNRVAGVPLFT
;
A
#
# COMPACT_ATOMS: atom_id res chain seq x y z
N MET A 1 -26.99 24.70 -15.57
CA MET A 1 -26.78 25.80 -14.61
C MET A 1 -25.27 25.95 -14.44
N ASN A 2 -24.71 27.07 -14.89
CA ASN A 2 -23.27 27.34 -14.90
C ASN A 2 -22.80 27.83 -13.51
N GLY A 3 -22.95 26.98 -12.50
CA GLY A 3 -22.38 27.22 -11.17
C GLY A 3 -20.95 26.71 -11.16
N ILE A 4 -19.98 27.57 -11.45
CA ILE A 4 -18.58 27.29 -11.13
C ILE A 4 -18.52 27.17 -9.61
N SER A 5 -18.18 25.98 -9.10
CA SER A 5 -17.81 25.81 -7.69
C SER A 5 -16.67 26.77 -7.43
N LEU A 6 -16.90 27.79 -6.59
CA LEU A 6 -15.79 28.55 -6.04
C LEU A 6 -14.87 27.54 -5.33
N PRO A 7 -13.55 27.53 -5.59
CA PRO A 7 -12.65 26.80 -4.72
C PRO A 7 -12.91 27.29 -3.28
N ALA A 8 -12.90 26.37 -2.31
CA ALA A 8 -13.27 26.59 -0.91
C ALA A 8 -12.43 27.64 -0.15
N THR A 9 -11.65 28.44 -0.87
CA THR A 9 -10.76 29.49 -0.38
C THR A 9 -11.09 30.79 -1.13
N VAL A 10 -12.14 31.51 -0.71
CA VAL A 10 -12.23 32.94 -1.01
C VAL A 10 -11.65 33.73 0.17
N GLY A 11 -10.79 34.72 -0.12
CA GLY A 11 -10.07 35.52 0.88
C GLY A 11 -8.57 35.68 0.58
N PHE A 12 -7.90 36.58 1.31
CA PHE A 12 -6.44 36.80 1.22
C PHE A 12 -5.79 36.28 2.50
N SER A 13 -5.18 35.08 2.45
CA SER A 13 -4.66 34.36 3.63
C SER A 13 -3.69 35.21 4.47
N TYR A 14 -2.85 36.00 3.81
CA TYR A 14 -1.94 36.91 4.49
C TYR A 14 -2.66 38.03 5.26
N ALA A 15 -3.80 38.51 4.77
CA ALA A 15 -4.61 39.50 5.50
C ALA A 15 -5.28 38.87 6.72
N SER A 16 -5.82 37.65 6.59
CA SER A 16 -6.37 36.89 7.73
C SER A 16 -5.29 36.64 8.80
N PHE A 17 -4.07 36.29 8.38
CA PHE A 17 -2.93 36.17 9.28
C PHE A 17 -2.59 37.49 9.99
N LEU A 18 -2.52 38.62 9.26
CA LEU A 18 -2.27 39.94 9.86
C LEU A 18 -3.37 40.41 10.81
N MET A 19 -4.62 39.97 10.59
CA MET A 19 -5.74 40.19 11.51
C MET A 19 -5.73 39.23 12.72
N GLY A 20 -4.79 38.28 12.75
CA GLY A 20 -4.71 37.27 13.81
C GLY A 20 -5.83 36.23 13.76
N LEU A 21 -6.35 35.95 12.56
CA LEU A 21 -7.48 35.06 12.27
C LEU A 21 -7.04 33.85 11.42
N PRO A 22 -6.15 32.97 11.94
CA PRO A 22 -5.74 31.76 11.23
C PRO A 22 -6.93 30.82 11.01
N ASP A 23 -6.95 30.14 9.87
CA ASP A 23 -7.91 29.10 9.52
C ASP A 23 -7.56 27.74 10.14
N ASN A 24 -6.27 27.52 10.43
CA ASN A 24 -5.76 26.37 11.16
C ASN A 24 -4.43 26.70 11.88
N GLY A 25 -3.99 25.79 12.74
CA GLY A 25 -2.63 25.78 13.26
C GLY A 25 -2.37 24.48 14.02
N PHE A 26 -1.16 24.30 14.53
CA PHE A 26 -0.88 23.23 15.47
C PHE A 26 0.18 23.66 16.49
N ASP A 27 0.14 23.04 17.66
CA ASP A 27 1.21 23.09 18.65
C ASP A 27 1.60 21.64 18.96
N ALA A 28 2.88 21.39 19.12
CA ALA A 28 3.41 20.05 19.35
C ALA A 28 4.61 20.14 20.29
N VAL A 29 4.63 19.28 21.31
CA VAL A 29 5.80 19.15 22.16
C VAL A 29 6.79 18.20 21.50
N PRO A 30 8.06 18.59 21.28
CA PRO A 30 9.07 17.68 20.75
C PRO A 30 9.22 16.47 21.66
N ALA A 31 8.86 15.28 21.18
CA ALA A 31 9.15 14.04 21.87
C ALA A 31 10.49 13.49 21.39
N VAL A 32 11.33 13.05 22.35
CA VAL A 32 12.47 12.21 22.02
C VAL A 32 11.96 10.79 21.90
N THR A 33 11.85 10.31 20.67
CA THR A 33 11.38 8.96 20.37
C THR A 33 12.54 7.98 20.49
N HIS A 34 12.28 6.80 21.05
CA HIS A 34 13.24 5.71 21.07
C HIS A 34 12.58 4.45 20.52
N MET A 35 12.38 4.45 19.20
CA MET A 35 11.81 3.31 18.49
C MET A 35 12.88 2.23 18.29
N GLY A 36 12.57 1.00 18.65
CA GLY A 36 13.49 -0.12 18.50
C GLY A 36 12.80 -1.46 18.36
N ALA A 37 13.47 -2.38 17.69
CA ALA A 37 13.08 -3.78 17.59
C ALA A 37 14.32 -4.67 17.80
N HIS A 38 14.11 -5.85 18.34
CA HIS A 38 15.16 -6.87 18.50
C HIS A 38 14.95 -7.98 17.49
N SER A 39 16.03 -8.45 16.87
CA SER A 39 15.96 -9.55 15.92
C SER A 39 17.05 -10.59 16.16
N ILE A 40 16.73 -11.84 15.84
CA ILE A 40 17.66 -12.97 15.80
C ILE A 40 17.35 -13.80 14.56
N SER A 41 18.41 -14.23 13.89
CA SER A 41 18.30 -15.07 12.71
C SER A 41 19.31 -16.20 12.76
N GLY A 42 18.91 -17.36 12.25
CA GLY A 42 19.78 -18.53 12.09
C GLY A 42 19.45 -19.27 10.81
N PHE A 43 20.42 -19.98 10.24
CA PHE A 43 20.17 -20.82 9.08
C PHE A 43 21.06 -22.06 9.07
N ALA A 44 20.57 -23.11 8.44
CA ALA A 44 21.33 -24.29 8.07
C ALA A 44 20.98 -24.64 6.61
N GLN A 45 21.99 -24.97 5.82
CA GLN A 45 21.82 -25.32 4.41
C GLN A 45 22.84 -26.36 4.00
N ASP A 46 22.46 -27.23 3.08
CA ASP A 46 23.32 -28.25 2.49
C ASP A 46 23.05 -28.39 0.98
N SER A 47 24.07 -28.89 0.26
CA SER A 47 24.00 -29.19 -1.16
C SER A 47 24.52 -30.61 -1.39
N TRP A 48 23.60 -31.51 -1.72
CA TRP A 48 23.89 -32.93 -1.85
C TRP A 48 23.85 -33.39 -3.31
N LYS A 49 25.01 -33.84 -3.80
CA LYS A 49 25.10 -34.58 -5.07
C LYS A 49 24.65 -36.02 -4.87
N VAL A 50 23.34 -36.24 -4.92
CA VAL A 50 22.72 -37.57 -4.79
C VAL A 50 23.27 -38.54 -5.85
N THR A 51 23.44 -38.06 -7.07
CA THR A 51 24.11 -38.80 -8.16
C THR A 51 24.95 -37.83 -9.00
N ARG A 52 25.67 -38.33 -10.01
CA ARG A 52 26.37 -37.48 -10.99
C ARG A 52 25.44 -36.57 -11.81
N LYS A 53 24.14 -36.88 -11.85
CA LYS A 53 23.12 -36.15 -12.63
C LYS A 53 22.13 -35.40 -11.76
N LEU A 54 22.06 -35.66 -10.46
CA LEU A 54 21.06 -35.09 -9.55
C LEU A 54 21.76 -34.41 -8.38
N THR A 55 21.54 -33.11 -8.25
CA THR A 55 21.92 -32.31 -7.08
C THR A 55 20.66 -31.79 -6.41
N LEU A 56 20.61 -31.92 -5.09
CA LEU A 56 19.55 -31.36 -4.25
C LEU A 56 20.17 -30.29 -3.37
N ASP A 57 19.54 -29.13 -3.32
CA ASP A 57 19.87 -28.04 -2.40
C ASP A 57 18.72 -27.92 -1.41
N TYR A 58 19.00 -27.92 -0.12
CA TYR A 58 17.96 -27.79 0.89
C TYR A 58 18.48 -27.00 2.08
N GLY A 59 17.61 -26.19 2.66
CA GLY A 59 17.96 -25.38 3.81
C GLY A 59 16.74 -24.84 4.52
N LEU A 60 16.97 -24.43 5.76
CA LEU A 60 15.99 -23.78 6.61
C LEU A 60 16.63 -22.54 7.22
N ARG A 61 15.93 -21.41 7.09
CA ARG A 61 16.24 -20.20 7.82
C ARG A 61 15.15 -19.95 8.86
N TYR A 62 15.54 -19.51 10.05
CA TYR A 62 14.65 -18.95 11.04
C TYR A 62 14.96 -17.48 11.19
N ASP A 63 13.94 -16.65 11.09
CA ASP A 63 14.00 -15.23 11.38
C ASP A 63 13.00 -14.93 12.49
N PHE A 64 13.43 -14.19 13.51
CA PHE A 64 12.56 -13.64 14.54
C PHE A 64 12.89 -12.17 14.72
N SER A 65 11.85 -11.34 14.72
CA SER A 65 11.95 -9.93 15.07
C SER A 65 10.79 -9.57 15.98
N THR A 66 11.03 -8.71 16.95
CA THR A 66 9.93 -8.05 17.66
C THR A 66 9.28 -7.01 16.76
N TYR A 67 8.02 -6.64 17.04
CA TYR A 67 7.44 -5.44 16.47
C TYR A 67 8.21 -4.20 16.98
N LEU A 68 8.08 -3.10 16.24
CA LEU A 68 8.74 -1.85 16.58
C LEU A 68 8.05 -1.21 17.77
N ARG A 69 8.82 -0.90 18.81
CA ARG A 69 8.31 -0.43 20.09
C ARG A 69 9.02 0.84 20.54
N ASP A 70 8.26 1.78 21.10
CA ASP A 70 8.83 2.94 21.77
C ASP A 70 9.35 2.56 23.16
N GLY A 71 10.61 2.86 23.44
CA GLY A 71 11.27 2.58 24.71
C GLY A 71 10.72 3.42 25.88
N HIS A 72 10.12 4.59 25.61
CA HIS A 72 9.61 5.48 26.66
C HIS A 72 8.08 5.37 26.90
N GLY A 73 7.35 4.72 25.99
CA GLY A 73 5.89 4.59 26.05
C GLY A 73 5.16 5.92 25.87
N TYR A 74 5.69 6.81 25.02
CA TYR A 74 5.08 8.06 24.57
C TYR A 74 4.35 7.92 23.23
N TYR A 75 4.59 6.82 22.51
CA TYR A 75 3.82 6.46 21.34
C TYR A 75 2.40 6.08 21.74
N GLY A 76 1.42 6.79 21.17
CA GLY A 76 0.00 6.55 21.41
C GLY A 76 -0.73 6.12 20.14
N ILE A 77 -1.69 5.22 20.30
CA ILE A 77 -2.57 4.75 19.22
C ILE A 77 -4.03 4.95 19.58
N PHE A 78 -4.89 4.96 18.57
CA PHE A 78 -6.31 4.92 18.78
C PHE A 78 -6.72 3.57 19.40
N SER A 79 -7.68 3.63 20.32
CA SER A 79 -8.31 2.48 20.92
C SER A 79 -9.82 2.54 20.67
N PRO A 80 -10.39 1.56 19.94
CA PRO A 80 -11.82 1.53 19.66
C PRO A 80 -12.67 1.22 20.90
N SER A 81 -12.07 0.75 22.00
CA SER A 81 -12.77 0.35 23.22
C SER A 81 -12.59 1.31 24.38
N THR A 82 -11.58 2.18 24.35
CA THR A 82 -11.27 3.08 25.46
C THR A 82 -12.26 4.26 25.49
N PRO A 83 -12.96 4.51 26.62
CA PRO A 83 -13.85 5.65 26.75
C PRO A 83 -13.09 6.99 26.65
N ASN A 84 -13.59 7.88 25.81
CA ASN A 84 -13.06 9.23 25.68
C ASN A 84 -13.87 10.20 26.56
N PRO A 85 -13.25 10.82 27.60
CA PRO A 85 -13.95 11.74 28.50
C PRO A 85 -14.51 12.97 27.76
N ASN A 86 -13.81 13.46 26.73
CA ASN A 86 -14.23 14.62 25.93
C ASN A 86 -15.31 14.29 24.89
N ALA A 87 -15.63 13.00 24.69
CA ALA A 87 -16.77 12.54 23.87
C ALA A 87 -17.93 12.03 24.73
N GLY A 88 -18.04 12.48 25.99
CA GLY A 88 -19.10 12.01 26.91
C GLY A 88 -18.95 10.53 27.31
N GLY A 89 -17.73 10.00 27.31
CA GLY A 89 -17.44 8.60 27.67
C GLY A 89 -17.66 7.60 26.52
N ARG A 90 -17.91 8.07 25.29
CA ARG A 90 -18.00 7.19 24.12
C ARG A 90 -16.65 6.51 23.83
N PRO A 91 -16.63 5.26 23.33
CA PRO A 91 -15.40 4.60 22.91
C PRO A 91 -14.69 5.37 21.79
N GLY A 92 -13.37 5.18 21.64
CA GLY A 92 -12.53 5.86 20.67
C GLY A 92 -11.69 6.96 21.31
N ALA A 93 -10.57 6.57 21.89
CA ALA A 93 -9.64 7.44 22.60
C ALA A 93 -8.19 7.06 22.28
N ILE A 94 -7.24 7.95 22.56
CA ILE A 94 -5.83 7.59 22.50
C ILE A 94 -5.44 6.74 23.72
N ILE A 95 -4.59 5.73 23.51
CA ILE A 95 -3.93 4.97 24.57
C ILE A 95 -2.42 4.94 24.34
N PHE A 96 -1.65 4.73 25.39
CA PHE A 96 -0.19 4.70 25.35
C PHE A 96 0.34 3.35 25.83
N GLU A 97 1.31 2.80 25.11
CA GLU A 97 1.86 1.48 25.39
C GLU A 97 2.74 1.49 26.64
N GLY A 98 2.80 0.36 27.34
CA GLY A 98 3.66 0.16 28.50
C GLY A 98 2.88 0.12 29.81
N TYR A 99 3.62 0.12 30.92
CA TYR A 99 3.08 -0.13 32.25
C TYR A 99 3.26 1.10 33.16
N GLY A 100 2.29 1.34 34.05
CA GLY A 100 2.29 2.46 34.98
C GLY A 100 1.17 3.47 34.72
N GLY A 101 1.17 4.57 35.48
CA GLY A 101 0.11 5.58 35.43
C GLY A 101 -0.07 6.20 34.03
N GLY A 102 -1.31 6.26 33.56
CA GLY A 102 -1.68 6.84 32.26
C GLY A 102 -1.51 5.92 31.05
N ARG A 103 -0.88 4.75 31.20
CA ARG A 103 -0.68 3.79 30.11
C ARG A 103 -1.72 2.68 30.13
N CYS A 104 -1.87 1.97 29.01
CA CYS A 104 -2.84 0.87 28.87
C CYS A 104 -2.47 -0.39 29.67
N ASN A 105 -1.24 -0.48 30.22
CA ASN A 105 -0.70 -1.70 30.83
C ASN A 105 -0.73 -2.89 29.85
N CYS A 106 -0.43 -2.58 28.59
CA CYS A 106 -0.56 -3.48 27.46
C CYS A 106 0.60 -3.32 26.48
N ALA A 107 0.73 -4.29 25.59
CA ALA A 107 1.51 -4.22 24.36
C ALA A 107 0.55 -4.01 23.19
N PHE A 108 0.90 -3.15 22.24
CA PHE A 108 0.05 -2.83 21.10
C PHE A 108 0.00 -3.94 20.06
N ALA A 109 1.06 -4.75 19.95
CA ALA A 109 1.10 -5.85 19.01
C ALA A 109 1.74 -7.13 19.58
N HIS A 110 1.54 -8.22 18.86
CA HIS A 110 2.10 -9.53 19.16
C HIS A 110 3.23 -9.87 18.19
N ASN A 111 4.36 -10.34 18.75
CA ASN A 111 5.48 -10.84 17.96
C ASN A 111 5.11 -12.17 17.28
N TYR A 112 5.57 -12.37 16.04
CA TYR A 112 5.34 -13.61 15.31
C TYR A 112 6.55 -14.57 15.42
N PRO A 113 6.44 -15.70 16.14
CA PRO A 113 7.58 -16.57 16.41
C PRO A 113 7.83 -17.63 15.33
N PHE A 114 7.04 -17.69 14.26
CA PHE A 114 7.01 -18.82 13.32
C PHE A 114 7.55 -18.48 11.91
N ALA A 115 8.43 -17.49 11.79
CA ALA A 115 9.03 -17.09 10.51
C ALA A 115 10.14 -18.07 10.06
N PHE A 116 9.70 -19.27 9.68
CA PHE A 116 10.54 -20.31 9.08
C PHE A 116 10.54 -20.20 7.56
N GLY A 117 11.72 -19.95 7.00
CA GLY A 117 11.98 -19.82 5.56
C GLY A 117 12.67 -21.05 4.98
N PRO A 118 11.94 -22.14 4.65
CA PRO A 118 12.52 -23.28 3.94
C PRO A 118 12.93 -22.89 2.53
N ARG A 119 13.99 -23.54 2.04
CA ARG A 119 14.49 -23.42 0.68
C ARG A 119 14.77 -24.82 0.14
N LEU A 120 14.25 -25.11 -1.04
CA LEU A 120 14.42 -26.37 -1.73
C LEU A 120 14.82 -26.09 -3.17
N GLY A 121 15.84 -26.79 -3.65
CA GLY A 121 16.38 -26.71 -4.99
C GLY A 121 16.69 -28.10 -5.52
N LEU A 122 16.48 -28.28 -6.82
CA LEU A 122 16.76 -29.51 -7.52
C LEU A 122 17.36 -29.16 -8.89
N ALA A 123 18.50 -29.75 -9.19
CA ALA A 123 19.10 -29.70 -10.52
C ALA A 123 19.27 -31.13 -11.04
N TYR A 124 18.61 -31.43 -12.17
CA TYR A 124 18.63 -32.74 -12.79
C TYR A 124 19.10 -32.67 -14.24
N GLN A 125 20.22 -33.34 -14.53
CA GLN A 125 20.75 -33.52 -15.87
C GLN A 125 19.99 -34.66 -16.58
N ILE A 126 18.94 -34.30 -17.32
CA ILE A 126 18.13 -35.25 -18.10
C ILE A 126 19.00 -35.91 -19.19
N THR A 127 19.78 -35.12 -19.92
CA THR A 127 20.75 -35.59 -20.93
C THR A 127 22.06 -34.82 -20.81
N SER A 128 23.09 -35.19 -21.57
CA SER A 128 24.35 -34.42 -21.61
C SER A 128 24.17 -32.96 -22.04
N LYS A 129 23.04 -32.61 -22.66
CA LYS A 129 22.72 -31.28 -23.20
C LYS A 129 21.47 -30.64 -22.59
N THR A 130 20.78 -31.33 -21.68
CA THR A 130 19.49 -30.87 -21.13
C THR A 130 19.52 -30.94 -19.61
N VAL A 131 19.22 -29.82 -18.96
CA VAL A 131 19.16 -29.70 -17.49
C VAL A 131 17.80 -29.13 -17.10
N LEU A 132 17.14 -29.78 -16.15
CA LEU A 132 15.98 -29.27 -15.44
C LEU A 132 16.45 -28.66 -14.12
N ARG A 133 15.96 -27.46 -13.80
CA ARG A 133 16.13 -26.82 -12.51
C ARG A 133 14.77 -26.50 -11.92
N VAL A 134 14.59 -26.84 -10.65
CA VAL A 134 13.40 -26.52 -9.87
C VAL A 134 13.87 -25.90 -8.57
N GLY A 135 13.22 -24.83 -8.13
CA GLY A 135 13.54 -24.20 -6.86
C GLY A 135 12.31 -23.59 -6.23
N SER A 136 12.26 -23.57 -4.90
CA SER A 136 11.28 -22.81 -4.13
C SER A 136 11.89 -22.32 -2.82
N GLY A 137 11.50 -21.14 -2.38
CA GLY A 137 11.94 -20.57 -1.12
C GLY A 137 10.89 -19.66 -0.51
N VAL A 138 10.86 -19.62 0.81
CA VAL A 138 10.07 -18.66 1.59
C VAL A 138 11.00 -17.65 2.22
N SER A 139 10.65 -16.37 2.11
CA SER A 139 11.34 -15.26 2.77
C SER A 139 10.33 -14.41 3.54
N TYR A 140 10.78 -13.80 4.62
CA TYR A 140 10.01 -12.86 5.42
C TYR A 140 10.65 -11.49 5.34
N PHE A 141 9.82 -10.46 5.31
CA PHE A 141 10.23 -9.07 5.41
C PHE A 141 10.33 -8.64 6.87
N LYS A 142 10.72 -7.39 7.12
CA LYS A 142 10.61 -6.76 8.43
C LYS A 142 9.41 -5.83 8.43
N THR A 143 8.85 -5.60 9.61
CA THR A 143 7.93 -4.49 9.86
C THR A 143 8.72 -3.18 9.75
N ASP A 144 8.36 -2.32 8.80
CA ASP A 144 9.02 -1.01 8.64
C ASP A 144 8.61 -0.03 9.74
N ASP A 145 9.40 1.04 9.91
CA ASP A 145 9.17 2.07 10.93
C ASP A 145 7.97 2.96 10.62
N ASN A 146 7.51 3.05 9.36
CA ASN A 146 6.36 3.88 8.92
C ASN A 146 6.28 5.29 9.53
N ASN A 147 7.43 5.87 9.87
CA ASN A 147 7.49 7.19 10.47
C ASN A 147 6.74 7.30 11.81
N LEU A 148 6.67 6.20 12.59
CA LEU A 148 5.98 6.14 13.87
C LEU A 148 6.40 7.22 14.87
N GLY A 149 7.63 7.72 14.74
CA GLY A 149 8.15 8.81 15.53
C GLY A 149 7.30 10.10 15.46
N TYR A 150 6.51 10.31 14.40
CA TYR A 150 5.63 11.50 14.27
C TYR A 150 4.45 11.49 15.24
N SER A 151 4.10 10.34 15.82
CA SER A 151 2.99 10.21 16.78
C SER A 151 3.46 10.14 18.23
N ALA A 152 4.76 10.28 18.44
CA ALA A 152 5.28 10.44 19.77
C ALA A 152 5.26 11.93 20.10
N GLY A 153 4.66 12.26 21.24
CA GLY A 153 4.40 13.64 21.63
C GLY A 153 2.94 13.98 21.45
N SER A 154 2.46 14.85 22.34
CA SER A 154 1.12 15.39 22.24
C SER A 154 1.14 16.53 21.23
N GLU A 155 0.29 16.41 20.22
CA GLU A 155 0.03 17.45 19.23
C GLU A 155 -1.41 17.90 19.39
N TYR A 156 -1.62 19.21 19.32
CA TYR A 156 -2.94 19.81 19.22
C TYR A 156 -3.06 20.55 17.91
N ILE A 157 -3.95 20.06 17.05
CA ILE A 157 -4.30 20.71 15.79
C ILE A 157 -5.55 21.57 16.02
N TYR A 158 -5.42 22.87 15.73
CA TYR A 158 -6.50 23.84 15.73
C TYR A 158 -7.09 23.89 14.33
N GLN A 159 -8.38 23.59 14.20
CA GLN A 159 -9.12 23.66 12.94
C GLN A 159 -10.29 24.63 13.12
N THR A 160 -10.65 25.32 12.05
CA THR A 160 -11.88 26.12 12.06
C THR A 160 -13.12 25.22 12.15
N ALA A 161 -14.12 25.66 12.91
CA ALA A 161 -15.40 24.98 13.03
C ALA A 161 -16.27 25.09 11.75
N SER A 162 -16.03 26.12 10.93
CA SER A 162 -16.74 26.31 9.66
C SER A 162 -16.11 27.41 8.80
N TYR A 163 -16.43 27.40 7.51
CA TYR A 163 -15.98 28.41 6.56
C TYR A 163 -16.23 29.84 7.06
N GLY A 164 -15.19 30.69 7.05
CA GLY A 164 -15.25 32.09 7.46
C GLY A 164 -15.02 32.36 8.96
N TYR A 165 -14.86 31.32 9.78
CA TYR A 165 -14.48 31.46 11.20
C TYR A 165 -12.98 31.19 11.40
N PRO A 166 -12.29 31.94 12.29
CA PRO A 166 -10.92 31.60 12.67
C PRO A 166 -10.90 30.34 13.54
N ALA A 167 -9.83 29.55 13.47
CA ALA A 167 -9.58 28.45 14.40
C ALA A 167 -9.33 28.95 15.82
N PHE A 168 -8.65 30.09 15.95
CA PHE A 168 -8.43 30.81 17.21
C PHE A 168 -8.06 32.27 16.90
N HIS A 169 -8.12 33.15 17.90
CA HIS A 169 -7.60 34.51 17.78
C HIS A 169 -6.17 34.56 18.31
N MET A 170 -5.19 34.96 17.49
CA MET A 170 -3.79 35.04 17.93
C MET A 170 -3.59 35.97 19.13
N ALA A 171 -4.40 37.02 19.24
CA ALA A 171 -4.39 37.95 20.37
C ALA A 171 -4.77 37.29 21.71
N SER A 172 -5.54 36.19 21.68
CA SER A 172 -5.90 35.41 22.87
C SER A 172 -4.82 34.40 23.28
N GLY A 173 -3.73 34.31 22.51
CA GLY A 173 -2.71 33.27 22.65
C GLY A 173 -3.17 31.92 22.11
N VAL A 174 -2.30 30.92 22.25
CA VAL A 174 -2.60 29.54 21.87
C VAL A 174 -3.66 28.99 22.85
N PRO A 175 -4.82 28.51 22.36
CA PRO A 175 -5.97 28.21 23.22
C PRO A 175 -5.77 27.00 24.13
N TYR A 176 -4.83 26.10 23.80
CA TYR A 176 -4.57 24.88 24.56
C TYR A 176 -3.09 24.83 24.98
N LYS A 177 -2.83 24.56 26.26
CA LYS A 177 -1.48 24.34 26.77
C LYS A 177 -1.17 22.85 26.70
N ILE A 178 -0.11 22.50 25.98
CA ILE A 178 0.38 21.11 25.96
C ILE A 178 1.31 20.90 27.14
N SER A 179 1.13 19.78 27.84
CA SER A 179 2.11 19.28 28.81
C SER A 179 2.69 17.97 28.29
N PHE A 180 3.92 17.65 28.67
CA PHE A 180 4.56 16.40 28.28
C PHE A 180 5.27 15.74 29.48
N PRO A 181 5.11 14.42 29.69
CA PRO A 181 4.22 13.54 28.94
C PRO A 181 2.74 13.79 29.31
N ASN A 182 1.85 13.74 28.32
CA ASN A 182 0.41 13.77 28.54
C ASN A 182 -0.18 12.44 28.11
N PHE A 183 -0.81 11.76 29.05
CA PHE A 183 -1.44 10.45 28.87
C PHE A 183 -2.97 10.50 28.97
N ASP A 184 -3.57 11.69 28.91
CA ASP A 184 -5.01 11.86 28.93
C ASP A 184 -5.66 11.22 27.68
N PRO A 185 -6.58 10.25 27.82
CA PRO A 185 -7.28 9.65 26.68
C PRO A 185 -8.17 10.65 25.92
N GLY A 186 -8.52 11.78 26.53
CA GLY A 186 -9.31 12.86 25.92
C GLY A 186 -8.54 13.77 24.98
N GLN A 187 -7.24 13.56 24.78
CA GLN A 187 -6.45 14.30 23.81
C GLN A 187 -7.07 14.20 22.40
N TYR A 188 -6.79 15.19 21.54
CA TYR A 188 -7.27 15.30 20.15
C TYR A 188 -8.75 15.61 19.93
N LEU A 189 -9.56 15.76 20.99
CA LEU A 189 -10.95 16.24 20.89
C LEU A 189 -11.10 17.63 21.49
N PHE A 190 -11.77 18.51 20.75
CA PHE A 190 -12.09 19.86 21.21
C PHE A 190 -13.56 20.19 20.97
N PRO A 191 -14.19 20.98 21.85
CA PRO A 191 -15.57 21.40 21.65
C PRO A 191 -15.77 22.15 20.32
N GLY A 192 -16.76 21.72 19.54
CA GLY A 192 -17.20 22.40 18.32
C GLY A 192 -16.44 22.01 17.05
N VAL A 193 -15.49 21.07 17.11
CA VAL A 193 -14.73 20.58 15.95
C VAL A 193 -14.62 19.05 15.97
N LEU A 194 -14.44 18.42 14.81
CA LEU A 194 -14.11 17.01 14.73
C LEU A 194 -12.65 16.81 15.14
N GLY A 195 -12.38 15.77 15.92
CA GLY A 195 -11.03 15.42 16.31
C GLY A 195 -10.22 14.82 15.17
N SER A 196 -8.90 14.95 15.28
CA SER A 196 -7.96 14.15 14.50
C SER A 196 -7.81 12.78 15.19
N ALA A 197 -8.05 11.71 14.46
CA ALA A 197 -7.85 10.38 15.03
C ALA A 197 -6.35 10.12 15.25
N PRO A 198 -5.95 9.56 16.40
CA PRO A 198 -4.58 9.06 16.58
C PRO A 198 -4.24 8.00 15.52
N GLN A 199 -2.95 7.75 15.28
CA GLN A 199 -2.54 6.65 14.41
C GLN A 199 -3.00 5.30 14.98
N GLU A 200 -3.07 4.29 14.13
CA GLU A 200 -3.53 2.96 14.48
C GLU A 200 -2.43 1.94 14.19
N GLN A 201 -2.30 0.95 15.05
CA GLN A 201 -1.39 -0.17 14.86
C GLN A 201 -2.18 -1.47 15.00
N ASP A 202 -2.10 -2.33 13.98
CA ASP A 202 -2.72 -3.65 14.05
C ASP A 202 -2.06 -4.49 15.16
N GLN A 203 -2.86 -5.24 15.91
CA GLN A 203 -2.35 -6.14 16.96
C GLN A 203 -1.44 -7.24 16.40
N ASN A 204 -1.50 -7.51 15.10
CA ASN A 204 -0.63 -8.42 14.39
C ASN A 204 0.55 -7.73 13.69
N ALA A 205 0.87 -6.46 14.01
CA ALA A 205 1.98 -5.73 13.38
C ALA A 205 3.36 -6.41 13.50
N GLY A 206 3.54 -7.31 14.48
CA GLY A 206 4.73 -8.15 14.60
C GLY A 206 4.76 -9.35 13.64
N ARG A 207 3.75 -9.52 12.77
CA ARG A 207 3.70 -10.53 11.71
C ARG A 207 4.36 -9.99 10.44
N PRO A 208 5.53 -10.49 10.06
CA PRO A 208 6.21 -10.02 8.87
C PRO A 208 5.50 -10.47 7.59
N ALA A 209 5.49 -9.61 6.57
CA ALA A 209 5.07 -10.00 5.23
C ALA A 209 5.90 -11.19 4.75
N ARG A 210 5.24 -12.15 4.09
CA ARG A 210 5.85 -13.40 3.65
C ARG A 210 5.78 -13.51 2.14
N GLN A 211 6.90 -13.90 1.55
CA GLN A 211 7.00 -14.11 0.12
C GLN A 211 7.46 -15.55 -0.18
N ILE A 212 6.67 -16.27 -0.97
CA ILE A 212 6.95 -17.61 -1.47
C ILE A 212 7.28 -17.48 -2.94
N GLN A 213 8.51 -17.81 -3.31
CA GLN A 213 8.97 -17.81 -4.70
C GLN A 213 9.22 -19.24 -5.15
N TRP A 214 8.96 -19.53 -6.41
CA TRP A 214 9.35 -20.79 -7.02
C TRP A 214 9.65 -20.61 -8.51
N SER A 215 10.49 -21.50 -9.04
CA SER A 215 10.77 -21.56 -10.46
C SER A 215 10.94 -23.00 -10.93
N VAL A 216 10.52 -23.24 -12.17
CA VAL A 216 10.70 -24.51 -12.89
C VAL A 216 11.25 -24.16 -14.26
N GLY A 217 12.51 -24.51 -14.52
CA GLY A 217 13.22 -24.14 -15.74
C GLY A 217 13.85 -25.33 -16.43
N ILE A 218 13.69 -25.41 -17.75
CA ILE A 218 14.40 -26.35 -18.61
C ILE A 218 15.39 -25.59 -19.49
N GLN A 219 16.64 -26.04 -19.45
CA GLN A 219 17.72 -25.50 -20.26
C GLN A 219 18.22 -26.60 -21.21
N ARG A 220 18.37 -26.26 -22.49
CA ARG A 220 18.89 -27.17 -23.51
C ARG A 220 19.90 -26.51 -24.42
N GLN A 221 21.04 -27.16 -24.60
CA GLN A 221 21.95 -26.87 -25.68
C GLN A 221 21.38 -27.44 -27.00
N ILE A 222 20.95 -26.54 -27.89
CA ILE A 222 20.36 -26.89 -29.19
C ILE A 222 21.47 -27.18 -30.22
N ALA A 223 22.52 -26.36 -30.21
CA ALA A 223 23.73 -26.52 -31.03
C ALA A 223 24.98 -26.17 -30.20
N SER A 224 26.18 -26.40 -30.73
CA SER A 224 27.46 -26.13 -30.03
C SER A 224 27.56 -24.69 -29.48
N ASN A 225 26.88 -23.76 -30.13
CA ASN A 225 26.86 -22.32 -29.91
C ASN A 225 25.45 -21.77 -29.59
N LEU A 226 24.42 -22.62 -29.48
CA LEU A 226 23.03 -22.17 -29.29
C LEU A 226 22.40 -22.84 -28.06
N LEU A 227 21.92 -22.02 -27.14
CA LEU A 227 21.29 -22.42 -25.89
C LEU A 227 19.88 -21.85 -25.81
N ALA A 228 18.90 -22.71 -25.53
CA ALA A 228 17.53 -22.32 -25.23
C ALA A 228 17.19 -22.62 -23.77
N GLU A 229 16.42 -21.73 -23.15
CA GLU A 229 15.88 -21.88 -21.80
C GLU A 229 14.41 -21.46 -21.80
N ALA A 230 13.59 -22.19 -21.05
CA ALA A 230 12.24 -21.80 -20.71
C ALA A 230 12.02 -22.04 -19.22
N THR A 231 11.59 -21.01 -18.50
CA THR A 231 11.45 -21.01 -17.05
C THR A 231 10.10 -20.42 -16.68
N TYR A 232 9.30 -21.18 -15.94
CA TYR A 232 8.13 -20.67 -15.24
C TYR A 232 8.57 -20.13 -13.88
N VAL A 233 8.17 -18.93 -13.52
CA VAL A 233 8.46 -18.30 -12.22
C VAL A 233 7.15 -17.87 -11.59
N GLY A 234 6.90 -18.34 -10.37
CA GLY A 234 5.77 -17.90 -9.57
C GLY A 234 6.24 -17.24 -8.29
N ASN A 235 5.48 -16.25 -7.85
CA ASN A 235 5.73 -15.51 -6.64
C ASN A 235 4.39 -15.17 -5.97
N ARG A 236 4.28 -15.52 -4.70
CA ARG A 236 3.11 -15.26 -3.85
C ARG A 236 3.55 -14.50 -2.63
N GLY A 237 3.05 -13.30 -2.50
CA GLY A 237 3.15 -12.53 -1.27
C GLY A 237 1.88 -12.65 -0.45
N ALA A 238 2.04 -12.67 0.86
CA ALA A 238 0.95 -12.65 1.83
C ALA A 238 1.38 -11.82 3.04
N TRP A 239 0.39 -11.32 3.78
CA TRP A 239 0.62 -10.50 4.99
C TRP A 239 1.36 -9.20 4.72
N TRP A 240 1.20 -8.66 3.51
CA TRP A 240 1.62 -7.30 3.22
C TRP A 240 0.75 -6.30 3.98
N ASN A 241 1.32 -5.14 4.26
CA ASN A 241 0.59 -4.05 4.89
C ASN A 241 -0.57 -3.59 3.98
N ALA A 242 -1.77 -3.56 4.53
CA ALA A 242 -2.99 -3.23 3.81
C ALA A 242 -3.92 -2.32 4.63
N GLY A 243 -3.35 -1.25 5.19
CA GLY A 243 -4.08 -0.30 6.05
C GLY A 243 -5.38 0.24 5.44
N GLY A 244 -5.39 0.48 4.12
CA GLY A 244 -6.58 0.95 3.41
C GLY A 244 -7.77 -0.01 3.49
N MET A 245 -7.55 -1.31 3.71
CA MET A 245 -8.62 -2.31 3.81
C MET A 245 -9.40 -2.28 5.13
N VAL A 246 -9.06 -1.36 6.03
CA VAL A 246 -9.73 -1.19 7.30
C VAL A 246 -10.41 0.19 7.31
N CYS A 247 -11.71 0.19 7.61
CA CYS A 247 -12.44 1.43 7.85
C CYS A 247 -13.28 1.33 9.12
N PRO A 248 -12.69 1.56 10.30
CA PRO A 248 -13.37 1.39 11.58
C PRO A 248 -14.45 2.46 11.81
N ASN A 249 -14.36 3.59 11.09
CA ASN A 249 -15.26 4.72 11.22
C ASN A 249 -16.17 4.94 9.99
N CYS A 250 -16.30 3.92 9.13
CA CYS A 250 -17.24 3.94 8.02
C CYS A 250 -18.66 3.67 8.50
N VAL A 251 -19.63 4.28 7.81
CA VAL A 251 -21.04 3.94 7.98
C VAL A 251 -21.34 2.75 7.10
N THR A 252 -21.98 1.72 7.66
CA THR A 252 -22.41 0.54 6.89
C THR A 252 -23.88 0.69 6.49
N PRO A 253 -24.34 -0.04 5.46
CA PRO A 253 -25.76 -0.12 5.16
C PRO A 253 -26.61 -0.59 6.35
N GLN A 254 -26.04 -1.44 7.23
CA GLN A 254 -26.70 -1.88 8.45
C GLN A 254 -26.91 -0.71 9.43
N ILE A 255 -25.88 0.11 9.67
CA ILE A 255 -26.01 1.29 10.52
C ILE A 255 -27.14 2.19 9.99
N LEU A 256 -27.21 2.46 8.69
CA LEU A 256 -28.30 3.28 8.14
C LEU A 256 -29.67 2.62 8.35
N ALA A 257 -29.78 1.31 8.12
CA ALA A 257 -31.03 0.57 8.28
C ALA A 257 -31.52 0.55 9.74
N ASP A 258 -30.63 0.52 10.73
CA ASP A 258 -30.98 0.59 12.15
C ASP A 258 -31.66 1.91 12.53
N TYR A 259 -31.40 2.98 11.77
CA TYR A 259 -32.07 4.28 11.87
C TYR A 259 -33.22 4.46 10.86
N GLY A 260 -33.61 3.39 10.15
CA GLY A 260 -34.67 3.42 9.15
C GLY A 260 -34.30 4.20 7.87
N LEU A 261 -33.00 4.41 7.62
CA LEU A 261 -32.50 5.17 6.46
C LEU A 261 -32.04 4.24 5.34
N THR A 262 -32.26 4.66 4.09
CA THR A 262 -31.74 3.99 2.89
C THR A 262 -31.21 4.99 1.87
N LEU A 263 -30.03 4.71 1.31
CA LEU A 263 -29.46 5.58 0.27
C LEU A 263 -30.23 5.57 -1.05
N ASN A 264 -31.21 4.66 -1.21
CA ASN A 264 -32.12 4.67 -2.36
C ASN A 264 -33.15 5.81 -2.28
N SER A 265 -33.42 6.32 -1.08
CA SER A 265 -34.32 7.45 -0.86
C SER A 265 -33.59 8.77 -1.11
N ALA A 266 -34.16 9.65 -1.93
CA ALA A 266 -33.64 11.01 -2.10
C ALA A 266 -33.79 11.84 -0.81
N ALA A 267 -34.86 11.60 -0.05
CA ALA A 267 -35.11 12.30 1.21
C ALA A 267 -34.06 11.92 2.27
N ASP A 268 -33.70 10.64 2.37
CA ASP A 268 -32.73 10.15 3.36
C ASP A 268 -31.33 10.64 3.00
N ARG A 269 -30.97 10.65 1.72
CA ARG A 269 -29.71 11.25 1.25
C ARG A 269 -29.63 12.74 1.58
N MET A 270 -30.73 13.48 1.41
CA MET A 270 -30.80 14.88 1.81
C MET A 270 -30.64 15.04 3.32
N LEU A 271 -31.35 14.25 4.11
CA LEU A 271 -31.28 14.26 5.58
C LEU A 271 -29.86 13.98 6.08
N LEU A 272 -29.20 12.96 5.52
CA LEU A 272 -27.82 12.59 5.83
C LEU A 272 -26.81 13.70 5.52
N ALA A 273 -27.09 14.56 4.54
CA ALA A 273 -26.23 15.69 4.17
C ALA A 273 -26.48 16.96 5.01
N LEU A 274 -27.60 17.06 5.73
CA LEU A 274 -27.91 18.24 6.54
C LEU A 274 -27.06 18.28 7.81
N PRO A 275 -26.76 19.50 8.34
CA PRO A 275 -26.23 19.64 9.69
C PRO A 275 -27.12 18.94 10.71
N VAL A 276 -26.50 18.25 11.67
CA VAL A 276 -27.22 17.52 12.73
C VAL A 276 -28.06 18.46 13.59
N SER A 277 -27.67 19.74 13.70
CA SER A 277 -28.43 20.75 14.43
C SER A 277 -29.59 21.37 13.64
N SER A 278 -29.83 20.94 12.40
CA SER A 278 -30.93 21.46 11.59
C SER A 278 -32.28 21.04 12.16
N ALA A 279 -33.31 21.87 11.94
CA ALA A 279 -34.66 21.57 12.39
C ALA A 279 -35.20 20.26 11.82
N LEU A 280 -34.89 19.96 10.55
CA LEU A 280 -35.28 18.70 9.90
C LEU A 280 -34.57 17.49 10.51
N ALA A 281 -33.27 17.59 10.81
CA ALA A 281 -32.54 16.53 11.50
C ALA A 281 -33.11 16.27 12.90
N THR A 282 -33.39 17.34 13.65
CA THR A 282 -34.01 17.26 14.99
C THR A 282 -35.41 16.65 14.93
N GLN A 283 -36.23 17.04 13.95
CA GLN A 283 -37.57 16.49 13.74
C GLN A 283 -37.53 14.99 13.38
N ALA A 284 -36.50 14.57 12.65
CA ALA A 284 -36.25 13.17 12.32
C ALA A 284 -35.62 12.37 13.49
N GLY A 285 -35.42 12.99 14.66
CA GLY A 285 -34.93 12.32 15.87
C GLY A 285 -33.41 12.31 16.02
N PHE A 286 -32.67 13.03 15.18
CA PHE A 286 -31.21 13.15 15.30
C PHE A 286 -30.84 14.32 16.21
N GLY A 287 -29.85 14.11 17.08
CA GLY A 287 -29.29 15.13 17.95
C GLY A 287 -27.77 15.00 18.05
N LEU A 288 -27.15 15.89 18.82
CA LEU A 288 -25.70 15.85 19.05
C LEU A 288 -25.32 14.53 19.76
N PRO A 289 -24.37 13.74 19.24
CA PRO A 289 -23.95 12.49 19.87
C PRO A 289 -23.38 12.67 21.28
N TYR A 290 -22.73 13.79 21.55
CA TYR A 290 -22.15 14.14 22.85
C TYR A 290 -22.03 15.68 23.01
N PRO A 291 -21.92 16.19 24.25
CA PRO A 291 -21.67 17.62 24.49
C PRO A 291 -20.34 18.07 23.87
N GLY A 292 -20.37 19.07 23.00
CA GLY A 292 -19.19 19.55 22.28
C GLY A 292 -19.01 18.96 20.89
N PHE A 293 -19.88 18.06 20.43
CA PHE A 293 -19.91 17.67 19.01
C PHE A 293 -20.22 18.89 18.11
N PRO A 294 -19.52 19.07 16.97
CA PRO A 294 -19.77 20.16 16.03
C PRO A 294 -21.21 20.14 15.51
N ALA A 295 -22.00 21.15 15.88
CA ALA A 295 -23.39 21.29 15.44
C ALA A 295 -23.53 21.39 13.91
N SER A 296 -22.50 21.91 13.23
CA SER A 296 -22.41 22.02 11.77
C SER A 296 -22.12 20.68 11.06
N ALA A 297 -21.66 19.65 11.77
CA ALA A 297 -21.38 18.36 11.17
C ALA A 297 -22.67 17.66 10.72
N THR A 298 -22.57 16.84 9.68
CA THR A 298 -23.73 16.23 9.04
C THR A 298 -24.36 15.13 9.89
N VAL A 299 -25.61 14.79 9.62
CA VAL A 299 -26.25 13.59 10.19
C VAL A 299 -25.45 12.33 9.82
N ALA A 300 -24.90 12.22 8.60
CA ALA A 300 -24.03 11.08 8.26
C ALA A 300 -22.81 10.98 9.20
N GLN A 301 -22.17 12.10 9.54
CA GLN A 301 -21.03 12.12 10.46
C GLN A 301 -21.42 11.70 11.89
N SER A 302 -22.62 12.06 12.36
CA SER A 302 -23.10 11.70 13.69
C SER A 302 -23.43 10.22 13.84
N LEU A 303 -23.66 9.52 12.73
CA LEU A 303 -23.95 8.08 12.65
C LEU A 303 -22.71 7.19 12.57
N ARG A 304 -21.50 7.75 12.44
CA ARG A 304 -20.28 6.96 12.44
C ARG A 304 -20.09 6.24 13.79
N PRO A 305 -19.43 5.06 13.83
CA PRO A 305 -19.10 4.36 15.08
C PRO A 305 -18.34 5.22 16.11
N PHE A 306 -17.43 6.06 15.62
CA PHE A 306 -16.66 7.04 16.38
C PHE A 306 -16.94 8.44 15.83
N PRO A 307 -18.13 9.01 16.14
CA PRO A 307 -18.59 10.25 15.52
C PRO A 307 -17.69 11.45 15.85
N GLN A 308 -16.91 11.36 16.94
CA GLN A 308 -15.96 12.38 17.35
C GLN A 308 -14.79 12.57 16.36
N TYR A 309 -14.51 11.59 15.50
CA TYR A 309 -13.41 11.65 14.52
C TYR A 309 -13.96 11.68 13.09
N GLY A 310 -13.21 12.31 12.18
CA GLY A 310 -13.44 12.18 10.74
C GLY A 310 -13.07 10.78 10.22
N ASN A 311 -12.25 10.69 9.18
CA ASN A 311 -11.71 9.40 8.75
C ASN A 311 -10.62 8.92 9.72
N ILE A 312 -10.64 7.63 10.02
CA ILE A 312 -9.58 6.93 10.76
C ILE A 312 -8.88 6.02 9.74
N SER A 313 -7.85 6.56 9.08
CA SER A 313 -7.29 6.00 7.84
C SER A 313 -5.86 5.45 7.95
N ASN A 314 -5.16 5.71 9.06
CA ASN A 314 -3.73 5.40 9.17
C ASN A 314 -3.51 4.11 9.96
N TRP A 315 -4.02 3.02 9.42
CA TRP A 315 -3.83 1.67 9.97
C TRP A 315 -2.50 1.09 9.52
N HIS A 316 -1.55 0.98 10.44
CA HIS A 316 -0.23 0.44 10.13
C HIS A 316 -0.14 -1.07 10.36
N TRP A 317 0.52 -1.74 9.41
CA TRP A 317 0.85 -3.17 9.38
C TRP A 317 -0.32 -4.11 9.55
N VAL A 318 -1.46 -3.75 8.96
CA VAL A 318 -2.59 -4.68 8.80
C VAL A 318 -2.13 -5.78 7.83
N PRO A 319 -1.90 -7.03 8.28
CA PRO A 319 -1.25 -8.06 7.48
C PRO A 319 -2.27 -8.79 6.60
N ASP A 320 -3.09 -8.04 5.87
CA ASP A 320 -4.18 -8.54 5.03
C ASP A 320 -3.90 -8.40 3.53
N GLY A 321 -2.77 -7.82 3.16
CA GLY A 321 -2.37 -7.66 1.78
C GLY A 321 -1.82 -8.94 1.15
N ASP A 322 -2.21 -9.21 -0.09
CA ASP A 322 -1.74 -10.38 -0.86
C ASP A 322 -1.28 -9.97 -2.28
N THR A 323 -0.23 -10.62 -2.78
CA THR A 323 0.28 -10.41 -4.14
C THR A 323 0.45 -11.72 -4.89
N TRP A 324 0.20 -11.67 -6.20
CA TRP A 324 0.33 -12.80 -7.10
C TRP A 324 1.12 -12.36 -8.32
N TYR A 325 2.25 -13.01 -8.58
CA TYR A 325 3.00 -12.85 -9.83
C TYR A 325 3.27 -14.22 -10.43
N GLU A 326 3.00 -14.36 -11.72
CA GLU A 326 3.33 -15.55 -12.49
C GLU A 326 3.96 -15.10 -13.80
N SER A 327 5.01 -15.80 -14.25
CA SER A 327 5.61 -15.53 -15.55
C SER A 327 6.15 -16.78 -16.22
N LEU A 328 6.05 -16.79 -17.55
CA LEU A 328 6.82 -17.64 -18.43
C LEU A 328 7.94 -16.81 -19.05
N GLN A 329 9.18 -17.22 -18.82
CA GLN A 329 10.38 -16.57 -19.32
C GLN A 329 11.08 -17.51 -20.29
N ALA A 330 11.29 -17.07 -21.52
CA ALA A 330 12.02 -17.80 -22.54
C ALA A 330 13.28 -17.03 -22.93
N LYS A 331 14.41 -17.73 -23.05
CA LYS A 331 15.69 -17.14 -23.43
C LYS A 331 16.37 -17.98 -24.50
N LEU A 332 16.91 -17.30 -25.50
CA LEU A 332 17.76 -17.88 -26.53
C LEU A 332 19.10 -17.16 -26.51
N THR A 333 20.19 -17.90 -26.38
CA THR A 333 21.56 -17.36 -26.36
C THR A 333 22.38 -18.04 -27.44
N LYS A 334 22.81 -17.25 -28.43
CA LYS A 334 23.68 -17.66 -29.51
C LYS A 334 25.07 -17.06 -29.28
N ARG A 335 26.02 -17.90 -28.92
CA ARG A 335 27.44 -17.52 -28.82
C ARG A 335 28.02 -17.26 -30.21
N LEU A 336 29.02 -16.38 -30.30
CA LEU A 336 29.68 -16.02 -31.55
C LEU A 336 30.09 -17.25 -32.38
N SER A 337 29.59 -17.31 -33.61
CA SER A 337 30.10 -18.23 -34.64
C SER A 337 29.70 -17.71 -36.01
N HIS A 338 30.55 -17.89 -37.02
CA HIS A 338 30.26 -17.44 -38.39
C HIS A 338 29.80 -15.96 -38.41
N GLY A 339 30.43 -15.13 -37.58
CA GLY A 339 30.11 -13.71 -37.44
C GLY A 339 28.87 -13.38 -36.63
N LEU A 340 27.99 -14.34 -36.28
CA LEU A 340 26.72 -14.08 -35.60
C LEU A 340 26.76 -14.42 -34.10
N GLU A 341 26.37 -13.44 -33.29
CA GLU A 341 26.02 -13.59 -31.88
C GLU A 341 24.72 -12.85 -31.55
N PHE A 342 23.91 -13.41 -30.66
CA PHE A 342 22.73 -12.71 -30.14
C PHE A 342 22.23 -13.30 -28.83
N GLY A 343 21.51 -12.47 -28.09
CA GLY A 343 20.65 -12.85 -26.97
C GLY A 343 19.22 -12.37 -27.23
N SER A 344 18.27 -13.25 -26.99
CA SER A 344 16.83 -12.95 -27.06
C SER A 344 16.19 -13.41 -25.76
N SER A 345 15.35 -12.56 -25.16
CA SER A 345 14.56 -12.88 -23.97
C SER A 345 13.13 -12.40 -24.13
N PHE A 346 12.20 -13.26 -23.75
CA PHE A 346 10.77 -12.99 -23.75
C PHE A 346 10.19 -13.35 -22.39
N THR A 347 9.40 -12.45 -21.82
CA THR A 347 8.65 -12.66 -20.59
C THR A 347 7.18 -12.44 -20.87
N TRP A 348 6.37 -13.45 -20.58
CA TRP A 348 4.92 -13.33 -20.48
C TRP A 348 4.55 -13.41 -19.01
N ALA A 349 4.02 -12.33 -18.43
CA ALA A 349 3.73 -12.25 -17.01
C ALA A 349 2.29 -11.84 -16.71
N LYS A 350 1.87 -12.06 -15.47
CA LYS A 350 0.65 -11.49 -14.90
C LYS A 350 0.88 -11.18 -13.43
N GLN A 351 0.54 -9.98 -13.02
CA GLN A 351 0.63 -9.48 -11.66
C GLN A 351 -0.75 -9.05 -11.15
N LEU A 352 -1.13 -9.56 -9.98
CA LEU A 352 -2.37 -9.21 -9.29
C LEU A 352 -2.06 -8.82 -7.85
N THR A 353 -2.94 -7.99 -7.30
CA THR A 353 -2.82 -7.41 -5.96
C THR A 353 -4.16 -7.49 -5.25
N LEU A 354 -4.12 -7.43 -3.92
CA LEU A 354 -5.30 -7.29 -3.07
C LEU A 354 -4.91 -6.39 -1.90
N GLY A 355 -5.47 -5.18 -1.90
CA GLY A 355 -5.31 -4.21 -0.81
C GLY A 355 -3.89 -3.72 -0.54
N VAL A 356 -3.01 -3.78 -1.53
CA VAL A 356 -1.59 -3.42 -1.45
C VAL A 356 -1.22 -2.52 -2.62
N GLU A 357 0.06 -2.15 -2.73
CA GLU A 357 0.63 -1.14 -3.66
C GLU A 357 0.81 0.28 -3.06
N ASP A 358 0.74 0.42 -1.74
CA ASP A 358 1.00 1.67 -0.99
C ASP A 358 2.30 1.63 -0.15
N ASP A 359 3.24 0.72 -0.43
CA ASP A 359 4.50 0.70 0.31
C ASP A 359 5.45 1.79 -0.21
N PHE A 360 6.19 2.43 0.72
CA PHE A 360 7.22 3.46 0.48
C PHE A 360 6.74 4.91 0.26
N GLY A 361 5.63 5.33 0.87
CA GLY A 361 5.24 6.75 0.91
C GLY A 361 4.80 7.33 -0.43
N ARG A 362 4.59 6.47 -1.44
CA ARG A 362 3.78 6.77 -2.60
C ARG A 362 2.37 6.27 -2.34
N ASN A 363 1.47 7.22 -2.06
CA ASN A 363 0.03 7.03 -2.23
C ASN A 363 -0.24 6.82 -3.74
N ASP A 364 0.11 5.66 -4.29
CA ASP A 364 -0.22 5.29 -5.68
C ASP A 364 -1.70 4.88 -5.81
N GLY A 365 -2.52 5.19 -4.79
CA GLY A 365 -3.97 5.15 -4.86
C GLY A 365 -4.49 3.73 -4.85
N VAL A 366 -4.31 2.99 -3.75
CA VAL A 366 -4.98 1.70 -3.55
C VAL A 366 -6.49 1.93 -3.62
N ILE A 367 -7.10 1.53 -4.74
CA ILE A 367 -8.53 1.73 -4.96
C ILE A 367 -9.26 0.51 -4.41
N LEU A 368 -9.91 0.69 -3.27
CA LEU A 368 -10.75 -0.33 -2.65
C LEU A 368 -12.20 -0.11 -3.05
N ASN A 369 -12.87 -1.20 -3.43
CA ASN A 369 -14.28 -1.15 -3.77
C ASN A 369 -15.16 -1.29 -2.53
N ASP A 370 -14.89 -2.32 -1.75
CA ASP A 370 -15.66 -2.67 -0.55
C ASP A 370 -14.72 -3.26 0.50
N VAL A 371 -14.41 -2.47 1.52
CA VAL A 371 -13.53 -2.88 2.62
C VAL A 371 -14.12 -4.04 3.43
N PHE A 372 -15.45 -4.23 3.41
CA PHE A 372 -16.14 -5.33 4.10
C PHE A 372 -16.15 -6.62 3.28
N ASN A 373 -15.89 -6.55 1.97
CA ASN A 373 -15.73 -7.70 1.10
C ASN A 373 -14.31 -7.77 0.52
N ARG A 374 -13.37 -8.22 1.35
CA ARG A 374 -11.93 -8.30 1.01
C ARG A 374 -11.64 -8.97 -0.34
N ARG A 375 -12.34 -10.06 -0.68
CA ARG A 375 -12.10 -10.81 -1.93
C ARG A 375 -12.44 -10.01 -3.18
N ASN A 376 -13.32 -9.01 -3.05
CA ASN A 376 -13.74 -8.14 -4.15
C ASN A 376 -12.69 -7.07 -4.49
N ASN A 377 -11.70 -6.86 -3.63
CA ASN A 377 -10.62 -5.88 -3.83
C ASN A 377 -9.40 -6.49 -4.56
N LYS A 378 -9.55 -7.64 -5.21
CA LYS A 378 -8.48 -8.25 -6.01
C LYS A 378 -8.49 -7.68 -7.42
N ASP A 379 -7.37 -7.09 -7.83
CA ASP A 379 -7.24 -6.39 -9.09
C ASP A 379 -5.91 -6.68 -9.81
N LEU A 380 -5.75 -6.10 -11.00
CA LEU A 380 -4.47 -6.06 -11.72
C LEU A 380 -3.60 -5.00 -11.05
N SER A 381 -2.38 -5.39 -10.73
CA SER A 381 -1.35 -4.47 -10.25
C SER A 381 -1.13 -3.32 -11.23
N VAL A 382 -0.92 -2.11 -10.75
CA VAL A 382 -0.57 -0.96 -11.62
C VAL A 382 0.77 -1.15 -12.34
N PHE A 383 1.58 -2.11 -11.88
CA PHE A 383 2.86 -2.52 -12.48
C PHE A 383 2.74 -3.73 -13.42
N ASP A 384 1.53 -4.26 -13.65
CA ASP A 384 1.34 -5.41 -14.54
C ASP A 384 1.80 -5.07 -15.97
N GLN A 385 2.83 -5.78 -16.43
CA GLN A 385 3.30 -5.71 -17.81
C GLN A 385 3.27 -7.10 -18.44
N PRO A 386 2.18 -7.44 -19.13
CA PRO A 386 1.98 -8.79 -19.66
C PRO A 386 3.09 -9.28 -20.58
N PHE A 387 3.65 -8.42 -21.42
CA PHE A 387 4.63 -8.83 -22.43
C PHE A 387 5.87 -7.96 -22.39
N GLN A 388 7.04 -8.60 -22.29
CA GLN A 388 8.33 -7.95 -22.47
C GLN A 388 9.20 -8.79 -23.38
N PHE A 389 9.74 -8.18 -24.43
CA PHE A 389 10.65 -8.79 -25.37
C PHE A 389 11.88 -7.91 -25.54
N VAL A 390 13.05 -8.52 -25.41
CA VAL A 390 14.35 -7.87 -25.64
C VAL A 390 15.18 -8.75 -26.55
N PHE A 391 15.68 -8.16 -27.62
CA PHE A 391 16.67 -8.79 -28.50
C PHE A 391 17.89 -7.88 -28.59
N SER A 392 19.07 -8.49 -28.48
CA SER A 392 20.35 -7.82 -28.71
C SER A 392 21.24 -8.76 -29.52
N GLY A 393 21.89 -8.26 -30.56
CA GLY A 393 22.74 -9.10 -31.39
C GLY A 393 23.67 -8.32 -32.29
N GLY A 394 24.73 -9.01 -32.70
CA GLY A 394 25.75 -8.52 -33.59
C GLY A 394 25.99 -9.51 -34.72
N TYR A 395 26.18 -8.99 -35.93
CA TYR A 395 26.65 -9.75 -37.08
C TYR A 395 27.89 -9.09 -37.68
N THR A 396 28.98 -9.83 -37.73
CA THR A 396 30.20 -9.45 -38.45
C THR A 396 30.21 -10.16 -39.80
N THR A 397 30.27 -9.39 -40.90
CA THR A 397 30.24 -9.98 -42.23
C THR A 397 31.48 -10.85 -42.50
N PRO A 398 31.31 -12.04 -43.09
CA PRO A 398 32.43 -12.88 -43.47
C PRO A 398 33.17 -12.29 -44.66
N ARG A 399 34.44 -12.67 -44.81
CA ARG A 399 35.19 -12.38 -46.02
C ARG A 399 34.64 -13.20 -47.19
N LEU A 400 33.95 -12.55 -48.12
CA LEU A 400 33.60 -13.14 -49.41
C LEU A 400 34.85 -13.13 -50.31
N SER A 401 35.36 -14.30 -50.69
CA SER A 401 36.53 -14.44 -51.56
C SER A 401 36.16 -15.25 -52.80
N THR A 402 35.92 -14.56 -53.91
CA THR A 402 35.69 -15.18 -55.23
C THR A 402 36.93 -15.02 -56.11
N GLY A 403 37.90 -15.92 -55.96
CA GLY A 403 39.00 -16.10 -56.92
C GLY A 403 40.11 -15.03 -56.92
N GLY A 404 41.27 -15.41 -57.49
CA GLY A 404 42.48 -14.61 -57.55
C GLY A 404 42.40 -13.46 -58.57
N GLY A 405 42.66 -12.23 -58.12
CA GLY A 405 42.69 -11.02 -58.95
C GLY A 405 42.47 -9.75 -58.11
N PHE A 406 42.69 -8.58 -58.69
CA PHE A 406 42.43 -7.29 -58.03
C PHE A 406 40.94 -7.10 -57.71
N SER A 407 40.04 -7.54 -58.60
CA SER A 407 38.59 -7.50 -58.40
C SER A 407 38.13 -8.34 -57.19
N GLY A 408 38.64 -9.56 -57.04
CA GLY A 408 38.36 -10.42 -55.88
C GLY A 408 38.92 -9.85 -54.57
N LYS A 409 40.10 -9.21 -54.61
CA LYS A 409 40.69 -8.51 -53.45
C LYS A 409 39.88 -7.26 -53.06
N ALA A 410 39.51 -6.42 -54.02
CA ALA A 410 38.71 -5.23 -53.81
C ALA A 410 37.32 -5.55 -53.25
N LEU A 411 36.64 -6.57 -53.80
CA LEU A 411 35.36 -7.04 -53.27
C LEU A 411 35.51 -7.57 -51.83
N SER A 412 36.60 -8.28 -51.53
CA SER A 412 36.88 -8.75 -50.17
C SER A 412 37.14 -7.61 -49.18
N TRP A 413 37.70 -6.48 -49.62
CA TRP A 413 37.90 -5.29 -48.78
C TRP A 413 36.59 -4.57 -48.49
N LEU A 414 35.68 -4.52 -49.46
CA LEU A 414 34.39 -3.85 -49.32
C LEU A 414 33.37 -4.66 -48.51
N THR A 415 33.52 -5.99 -48.44
CA THR A 415 32.52 -6.89 -47.84
C THR A 415 32.92 -7.47 -46.48
N ARG A 416 34.19 -7.41 -46.08
CA ARG A 416 34.68 -7.95 -44.80
C ARG A 416 34.51 -6.99 -43.64
N ASP A 417 34.39 -7.54 -42.43
CA ASP A 417 34.53 -6.83 -41.16
C ASP A 417 33.48 -5.74 -40.91
N TRP A 418 32.38 -5.70 -41.67
CA TRP A 418 31.23 -4.87 -41.31
C TRP A 418 30.58 -5.45 -40.07
N GLN A 419 30.40 -4.61 -39.05
CA GLN A 419 29.70 -4.97 -37.83
C GLN A 419 28.32 -4.32 -37.83
N ILE A 420 27.29 -5.15 -37.79
CA ILE A 420 25.90 -4.72 -37.71
C ILE A 420 25.37 -5.12 -36.35
N GLY A 421 25.03 -4.13 -35.53
CA GLY A 421 24.40 -4.33 -34.23
C GLY A 421 22.90 -4.03 -34.28
N ALA A 422 22.11 -4.77 -33.52
CA ALA A 422 20.70 -4.48 -33.32
C ALA A 422 20.34 -4.63 -31.84
N LEU A 423 19.56 -3.69 -31.33
CA LEU A 423 18.90 -3.73 -30.03
C LEU A 423 17.43 -3.42 -30.23
N LEU A 424 16.56 -4.33 -29.79
CA LEU A 424 15.12 -4.20 -29.88
C LEU A 424 14.52 -4.41 -28.49
N ARG A 425 13.63 -3.52 -28.08
CA ARG A 425 12.86 -3.64 -26.84
C ARG A 425 11.39 -3.35 -27.14
N TYR A 426 10.55 -4.34 -26.86
CA TYR A 426 9.10 -4.22 -26.98
C TYR A 426 8.48 -4.59 -25.64
N THR A 427 7.67 -3.70 -25.09
CA THR A 427 6.99 -3.91 -23.81
C THR A 427 5.55 -3.50 -23.95
N SER A 428 4.63 -4.27 -23.36
CA SER A 428 3.26 -3.81 -23.16
C SER A 428 3.23 -2.55 -22.30
N GLY A 429 2.22 -1.72 -22.47
CA GLY A 429 1.96 -0.59 -21.58
C GLY A 429 1.56 -1.05 -20.18
N LEU A 430 1.60 -0.12 -19.23
CA LEU A 430 1.00 -0.31 -17.91
C LEU A 430 -0.54 -0.30 -18.02
N PRO A 431 -1.25 -0.90 -17.06
CA PRO A 431 -2.71 -0.84 -17.03
C PRO A 431 -3.20 0.60 -16.91
N ILE A 432 -4.35 0.88 -17.51
CA ILE A 432 -5.03 2.16 -17.36
C ILE A 432 -5.99 2.02 -16.18
N ALA A 433 -5.80 2.86 -15.16
CA ALA A 433 -6.67 2.89 -13.98
C ALA A 433 -8.13 3.19 -14.38
N SER A 434 -9.08 2.52 -13.74
CA SER A 434 -10.49 2.86 -13.87
C SER A 434 -10.76 4.18 -13.16
N PRO A 435 -11.54 5.11 -13.74
CA PRO A 435 -11.91 6.34 -13.04
C PRO A 435 -12.75 6.02 -11.79
N THR A 436 -12.53 6.77 -10.71
CA THR A 436 -13.34 6.68 -9.49
C THR A 436 -14.77 7.11 -9.75
N SER A 437 -15.71 6.64 -8.91
CA SER A 437 -17.09 7.07 -9.04
C SER A 437 -17.26 8.58 -8.82
N THR A 438 -18.05 9.23 -9.67
CA THR A 438 -18.48 10.63 -9.48
C THR A 438 -19.78 10.76 -8.68
N ASN A 439 -20.27 9.66 -8.11
CA ASN A 439 -21.45 9.69 -7.25
C ASN A 439 -21.11 10.19 -5.84
N SER A 440 -22.11 10.71 -5.13
CA SER A 440 -21.96 11.17 -3.74
C SER A 440 -22.07 10.03 -2.71
N LEU A 441 -22.05 8.75 -3.10
CA LEU A 441 -22.19 7.66 -2.13
C LEU A 441 -21.01 7.60 -1.14
N ALA A 442 -19.81 7.95 -1.62
CA ALA A 442 -18.63 8.04 -0.78
C ALA A 442 -18.79 9.04 0.39
N THR A 443 -19.60 10.09 0.23
CA THR A 443 -19.82 11.09 1.30
C THR A 443 -20.76 10.60 2.39
N TYR A 444 -21.53 9.54 2.16
CA TYR A 444 -22.45 8.97 3.14
C TYR A 444 -21.86 7.74 3.84
N TYR A 445 -21.13 6.89 3.10
CA TYR A 445 -20.48 5.72 3.67
C TYR A 445 -19.07 6.00 4.22
N PHE A 446 -18.45 7.10 3.78
CA PHE A 446 -17.07 7.49 4.13
C PHE A 446 -16.00 6.48 3.72
N GLN A 447 -16.24 5.81 2.59
CA GLN A 447 -15.31 4.90 1.91
C GLN A 447 -15.30 5.18 0.40
N SER A 448 -14.25 4.73 -0.26
CA SER A 448 -14.19 4.68 -1.72
C SER A 448 -15.33 3.83 -2.29
N THR A 449 -15.90 4.25 -3.41
CA THR A 449 -16.88 3.46 -4.16
C THR A 449 -16.44 3.35 -5.62
N LEU A 450 -16.49 2.14 -6.18
CA LEU A 450 -16.26 1.91 -7.61
C LEU A 450 -17.58 1.64 -8.35
N PHE A 451 -17.59 1.96 -9.64
CA PHE A 451 -18.68 1.55 -10.51
C PHE A 451 -18.55 0.06 -10.85
N ASN A 452 -19.67 -0.65 -10.83
CA ASN A 452 -19.78 -1.88 -11.60
C ASN A 452 -19.78 -1.51 -13.09
N ARG A 453 -18.92 -2.15 -13.89
CA ARG A 453 -18.94 -2.01 -15.34
C ARG A 453 -20.31 -2.44 -15.86
N VAL A 454 -21.05 -1.52 -16.47
CA VAL A 454 -22.25 -1.86 -17.21
C VAL A 454 -21.82 -2.37 -18.59
N ALA A 455 -22.19 -3.62 -18.91
CA ALA A 455 -21.88 -4.20 -20.21
C ALA A 455 -22.48 -3.33 -21.33
N GLY A 456 -21.66 -2.99 -22.33
CA GLY A 456 -22.08 -2.19 -23.49
C GLY A 456 -21.89 -0.68 -23.37
N VAL A 457 -21.47 -0.14 -22.22
CA VAL A 457 -21.20 1.30 -22.05
C VAL A 457 -19.69 1.59 -22.21
N PRO A 458 -19.28 2.53 -23.09
CA PRO A 458 -17.87 2.96 -23.20
C PRO A 458 -17.35 3.52 -21.87
N LEU A 459 -16.14 3.11 -21.47
CA LEU A 459 -15.48 3.59 -20.25
C LEU A 459 -14.95 5.03 -20.36
N PHE A 460 -14.65 5.44 -21.59
CA PHE A 460 -14.16 6.78 -21.92
C PHE A 460 -15.01 7.28 -23.09
N THR A 461 -15.64 8.45 -22.92
CA THR A 461 -16.37 9.17 -23.97
C THR A 461 -15.51 10.27 -24.55
#